data_AF-A0A316VYT7-F1
#
_entry.id   AF-A0A316VYT7-F1
#
_cell.length_a   1.000
_cell.length_b   1.000
_cell.length_c   1.000
_cell.angle_alpha   90.00
_cell.angle_beta   90.00
_cell.angle_gamma   90.00
#
_symmetry.space_group_name_H-M   'P 1'
#
loop_
_entity.id
_entity.type
_entity.pdbx_description
1 polymer ?
#
loop_
_entity_poly.entity_id
_entity_poly.type
_entity_poly.pdbx_seq_one_letter_code
_entity_poly.pdbx_strand_id
1 'polypeptide(L)'
;TRSSLPATSTLRSADAEQELLTRLRSALKDAMRAKDQGKAGVWKEVLSKYETSQKSPNNPPTTLLSILRKAQASRVEAAKDFRSLASPREDLAESESKEAEWIASLLP
;
A
#
# COMPACT_ATOMS: atom_id res chain seq x y z
N THR A 1 6.09 47.12 -5.09
CA THR A 1 6.11 46.42 -3.79
C THR A 1 5.83 44.94 -4.01
N ARG A 2 6.42 44.10 -3.17
CA ARG A 2 6.83 42.70 -3.37
C ARG A 2 5.76 41.69 -2.90
N SER A 3 5.93 40.42 -3.31
CA SER A 3 5.38 39.17 -2.71
C SER A 3 3.99 38.76 -3.23
N SER A 4 3.66 37.48 -3.45
CA SER A 4 4.16 36.23 -2.89
C SER A 4 3.75 35.03 -3.78
N LEU A 5 4.65 34.06 -3.98
CA LEU A 5 4.37 32.77 -4.64
C LEU A 5 4.21 31.66 -3.59
N PRO A 6 3.20 30.79 -3.64
CA PRO A 6 3.21 29.53 -2.91
C PRO A 6 3.49 28.35 -3.86
N ALA A 7 4.76 28.08 -4.17
CA ALA A 7 5.16 26.92 -4.99
C ALA A 7 5.71 25.73 -4.16
N THR A 8 5.73 25.83 -2.83
CA THR A 8 6.53 24.92 -1.97
C THR A 8 5.78 23.69 -1.45
N SER A 9 4.45 23.59 -1.64
CA SER A 9 3.67 22.48 -1.09
C SER A 9 3.66 21.22 -1.97
N THR A 10 3.70 21.37 -3.29
CA THR A 10 3.60 20.23 -4.23
C THR A 10 4.88 19.39 -4.30
N LEU A 11 6.05 20.04 -4.21
CA LEU A 11 7.36 19.35 -4.27
C LEU A 11 7.54 18.36 -3.11
N ARG A 12 7.15 18.76 -1.89
CA ARG A 12 7.25 17.90 -0.70
C ARG A 12 6.41 16.63 -0.81
N SER A 13 5.23 16.72 -1.42
CA SER A 13 4.35 15.56 -1.62
C SER A 13 4.92 14.58 -2.65
N ALA A 14 5.54 15.09 -3.71
CA ALA A 14 6.20 14.25 -4.71
C ALA A 14 7.43 13.54 -4.15
N ASP A 15 8.26 14.23 -3.36
CA ASP A 15 9.41 13.60 -2.67
C ASP A 15 8.96 12.50 -1.70
N ALA A 16 7.93 12.76 -0.88
CA ALA A 16 7.39 11.77 0.05
C ALA A 16 6.84 10.53 -0.67
N GLU A 17 6.20 10.72 -1.83
CA GLU A 17 5.71 9.61 -2.65
C GLU A 17 6.85 8.78 -3.26
N GLN A 18 7.91 9.43 -3.75
CA GLN A 18 9.10 8.73 -4.26
C GLN A 18 9.84 7.98 -3.16
N GLU A 19 9.93 8.55 -1.96
CA GLU A 19 10.51 7.87 -0.81
C GLU A 19 9.71 6.62 -0.44
N LEU A 20 8.39 6.74 -0.36
CA LEU A 20 7.49 5.62 -0.08
C LEU A 20 7.59 4.53 -1.15
N LEU A 21 7.67 4.91 -2.43
CA LEU A 21 7.87 3.98 -3.54
C LEU A 21 9.23 3.26 -3.45
N THR A 22 10.27 3.98 -3.02
CA THR A 22 11.60 3.40 -2.79
C THR A 22 11.57 2.38 -1.65
N ARG A 23 10.89 2.70 -0.53
CA ARG A 23 10.69 1.77 0.60
C ARG A 23 9.91 0.53 0.16
N LEU A 24 8.82 0.68 -0.59
CA LEU A 24 8.03 -0.45 -1.12
C LEU A 24 8.88 -1.37 -2.01
N ARG A 25 9.68 -0.79 -2.92
CA ARG A 25 10.59 -1.56 -3.79
C ARG A 25 11.68 -2.28 -2.99
N SER A 26 12.18 -1.68 -1.91
CA SER A 26 13.12 -2.34 -1.00
C SER A 26 12.44 -3.52 -0.29
N ALA A 27 11.27 -3.31 0.30
CA ALA A 27 10.49 -4.34 0.98
C ALA A 27 10.15 -5.52 0.06
N LEU A 28 9.88 -5.26 -1.23
CA LEU A 28 9.71 -6.30 -2.24
C LEU A 28 11.00 -7.12 -2.44
N LYS A 29 12.15 -6.45 -2.61
CA LYS A 29 13.43 -7.15 -2.76
C LYS A 29 13.76 -7.98 -1.52
N ASP A 30 13.51 -7.46 -0.34
CA ASP A 30 13.77 -8.15 0.92
C ASP A 30 12.86 -9.37 1.09
N ALA A 31 11.57 -9.26 0.76
CA ALA A 31 10.65 -10.40 0.74
C ALA A 31 11.08 -11.48 -0.26
N MET A 32 11.54 -11.09 -1.46
CA MET A 32 12.06 -12.02 -2.46
C MET A 32 13.34 -12.73 -1.98
N ARG A 33 14.23 -12.02 -1.30
CA ARG A 33 15.45 -12.60 -0.70
C ARG A 33 15.15 -13.56 0.44
N ALA A 34 14.18 -13.22 1.28
CA ALA A 34 13.68 -14.07 2.36
C ALA A 34 12.85 -15.26 1.86
N LYS A 35 12.61 -15.36 0.54
CA LYS A 35 11.73 -16.35 -0.09
C LYS A 35 10.29 -16.31 0.44
N ASP A 36 9.87 -15.19 1.02
CA ASP A 36 8.50 -14.96 1.48
C ASP A 36 7.63 -14.60 0.27
N GLN A 37 7.10 -15.63 -0.38
CA GLN A 37 6.27 -15.46 -1.57
C GLN A 37 4.97 -14.73 -1.27
N GLY A 38 4.40 -14.90 -0.07
CA GLY A 38 3.19 -14.20 0.35
C GLY A 38 3.44 -12.70 0.42
N LYS A 39 4.46 -12.30 1.18
CA LYS A 39 4.83 -10.89 1.33
C LYS A 39 5.28 -10.26 0.01
N ALA A 40 6.02 -10.99 -0.82
CA ALA A 40 6.39 -10.53 -2.15
C ALA A 40 5.18 -10.37 -3.08
N GLY A 41 4.16 -11.23 -2.96
CA GLY A 41 2.90 -11.13 -3.68
C GLY A 41 2.15 -9.83 -3.36
N VAL A 42 1.97 -9.54 -2.08
CA VAL A 42 1.32 -8.30 -1.60
C VAL A 42 2.01 -7.05 -2.16
N TRP A 43 3.35 -7.01 -2.10
CA TRP A 43 4.12 -5.88 -2.63
C TRP A 43 4.01 -5.69 -4.13
N LYS A 44 4.01 -6.79 -4.90
CA LYS A 44 3.78 -6.73 -6.35
C LYS A 44 2.38 -6.26 -6.67
N GLU A 45 1.38 -6.70 -5.92
CA GLU A 45 -0.03 -6.29 -6.11
C GLU A 45 -0.18 -4.78 -5.91
N VAL A 46 0.35 -4.24 -4.79
CA VAL A 46 0.32 -2.80 -4.49
C VAL A 46 1.06 -2.00 -5.56
N LEU A 47 2.26 -2.45 -5.96
CA LEU A 47 3.04 -1.77 -7.00
C LEU A 47 2.30 -1.75 -8.34
N SER A 48 1.68 -2.86 -8.73
CA SER A 48 0.87 -2.96 -9.94
C SER A 48 -0.32 -2.01 -9.89
N LYS A 49 -1.08 -1.96 -8.79
CA LYS A 49 -2.20 -1.03 -8.63
C LYS A 49 -1.75 0.43 -8.74
N TYR A 50 -0.61 0.77 -8.15
CA TYR A 50 -0.03 2.10 -8.27
C TYR A 50 0.29 2.44 -9.73
N GLU A 51 1.07 1.59 -10.41
CA GLU A 51 1.42 1.81 -11.82
C GLU A 51 0.20 1.90 -12.74
N THR A 52 -0.81 1.05 -12.53
CA THR A 52 -2.07 1.09 -13.28
C THR A 52 -2.83 2.39 -13.02
N SER A 53 -2.86 2.87 -11.77
CA SER A 53 -3.51 4.13 -11.45
C SER A 53 -2.80 5.33 -12.09
N GLN A 54 -1.47 5.31 -12.19
CA GLN A 54 -0.70 6.38 -12.83
C GLN A 54 -0.88 6.40 -14.36
N LYS A 55 -1.14 5.24 -14.96
CA LYS A 55 -1.32 5.08 -16.42
C LYS A 55 -2.78 5.22 -16.87
N SER A 56 -3.75 5.32 -15.95
CA SER A 56 -5.17 5.38 -16.30
C SER A 56 -5.52 6.78 -16.82
N PRO A 57 -5.91 6.94 -18.11
CA PRO A 57 -6.21 8.27 -18.68
C PRO A 57 -7.54 8.84 -18.19
N ASN A 58 -8.45 8.00 -17.68
CA ASN A 58 -9.81 8.39 -17.31
C ASN A 58 -10.00 8.65 -15.82
N ASN A 59 -9.00 8.37 -14.98
CA ASN A 59 -9.08 8.57 -13.54
C ASN A 59 -7.90 9.41 -13.04
N PRO A 60 -8.10 10.27 -12.03
CA PRO A 60 -6.99 10.96 -11.41
C PRO A 60 -6.00 9.94 -10.81
N PRO A 61 -4.69 10.20 -10.92
CA PRO A 61 -3.67 9.33 -10.34
C PRO A 61 -3.87 9.23 -8.82
N THR A 62 -3.97 8.01 -8.33
CA THR A 62 -4.11 7.72 -6.90
C THR A 62 -2.72 7.66 -6.30
N THR A 63 -2.54 8.35 -5.16
CA THR A 63 -1.27 8.33 -4.46
C THR A 63 -0.96 6.96 -3.89
N LEU A 64 0.31 6.58 -3.83
CA LEU A 64 0.73 5.30 -3.27
C LEU A 64 0.26 5.13 -1.82
N LEU A 65 0.28 6.20 -1.03
CA LEU A 65 -0.21 6.20 0.35
C LEU A 65 -1.70 5.84 0.46
N SER A 66 -2.53 6.36 -0.45
CA SER A 66 -3.95 6.06 -0.49
C SER A 66 -4.20 4.59 -0.85
N ILE A 67 -3.43 4.06 -1.80
CA ILE A 67 -3.48 2.65 -2.18
C ILE A 67 -3.11 1.75 -1.00
N LEU A 68 -2.01 2.05 -0.30
CA LEU A 68 -1.57 1.28 0.88
C LEU A 68 -2.61 1.33 2.01
N ARG A 69 -3.16 2.51 2.35
CA ARG A 69 -4.21 2.64 3.37
C ARG A 69 -5.46 1.83 3.01
N LYS A 70 -5.91 1.92 1.76
CA LYS A 70 -7.06 1.14 1.29
C LYS A 70 -6.78 -0.36 1.32
N ALA A 71 -5.59 -0.77 0.91
CA ALA A 71 -5.17 -2.18 0.91
C ALA A 71 -5.09 -2.75 2.33
N GLN A 72 -4.59 -1.96 3.30
CA GLN A 72 -4.55 -2.33 4.72
C GLN A 72 -5.97 -2.45 5.30
N ALA A 73 -6.81 -1.43 5.11
CA ALA A 73 -8.19 -1.45 5.59
C ALA A 73 -8.98 -2.63 5.02
N SER A 74 -8.85 -2.89 3.71
CA SER A 74 -9.54 -4.01 3.05
C SER A 74 -9.17 -5.37 3.64
N ARG A 75 -7.91 -5.58 4.03
CA ARG A 75 -7.43 -6.82 4.64
C ARG A 75 -7.87 -6.96 6.09
N VAL A 76 -7.92 -5.85 6.83
CA VAL A 76 -8.50 -5.83 8.19
C VAL A 76 -9.98 -6.19 8.16
N GLU A 77 -10.75 -5.62 7.22
CA GLU A 77 -12.17 -5.97 7.09
C GLU A 77 -12.34 -7.43 6.62
N ALA A 78 -11.57 -7.91 5.64
CA ALA A 78 -11.61 -9.31 5.22
C ALA A 78 -11.31 -10.27 6.39
N ALA A 79 -10.33 -9.95 7.24
CA ALA A 79 -10.05 -10.74 8.44
C ALA A 79 -11.24 -10.79 9.42
N LYS A 80 -11.95 -9.67 9.61
CA LYS A 80 -13.16 -9.63 10.43
C LYS A 80 -14.28 -10.44 9.80
N ASP A 81 -14.45 -10.34 8.49
CA ASP A 81 -15.48 -11.08 7.75
C ASP A 81 -15.26 -12.59 7.90
N PHE A 82 -14.02 -13.07 7.73
CA PHE A 82 -13.69 -14.49 7.91
C PHE A 82 -13.91 -15.02 9.33
N ARG A 83 -13.71 -14.17 10.35
CA ARG A 83 -14.04 -14.51 11.76
C ARG A 83 -15.54 -14.48 12.04
N SER A 84 -16.29 -13.66 11.31
CA SER A 84 -17.73 -13.47 11.51
C SER A 84 -18.60 -14.51 10.79
N LEU A 85 -17.99 -15.38 9.97
CA LEU A 85 -18.68 -16.49 9.32
C LEU A 85 -19.27 -17.46 10.36
N ALA A 86 -20.42 -18.07 10.03
CA ALA A 86 -21.09 -19.07 10.87
C ALA A 86 -20.18 -20.25 11.27
N SER A 87 -19.22 -20.57 10.41
CA SER A 87 -18.04 -21.38 10.74
C SER A 87 -16.81 -20.50 10.50
N PRO A 88 -16.17 -19.97 11.56
CA PRO A 88 -15.03 -19.07 11.44
C PRO A 88 -13.87 -19.71 10.67
N ARG A 89 -13.32 -18.98 9.69
CA ARG A 89 -12.12 -19.39 8.94
C ARG A 89 -10.90 -18.65 9.48
N GLU A 90 -10.44 -19.06 10.67
CA GLU A 90 -9.34 -18.39 11.37
C GLU A 90 -8.03 -18.43 10.55
N ASP A 91 -7.81 -19.50 9.78
CA ASP A 91 -6.67 -19.62 8.86
C ASP A 91 -6.58 -18.46 7.85
N LEU A 92 -7.72 -18.09 7.26
CA LEU A 92 -7.79 -16.98 6.32
C LEU A 92 -7.74 -15.64 7.05
N ALA A 93 -8.41 -15.53 8.20
CA ALA A 93 -8.39 -14.30 8.98
C ALA A 93 -6.98 -13.93 9.46
N GLU A 94 -6.20 -14.92 9.90
CA GLU A 94 -4.79 -14.75 10.26
C GLU A 94 -3.94 -14.36 9.06
N SER A 95 -4.17 -14.98 7.90
CA SER A 95 -3.48 -14.61 6.65
C SER A 95 -3.72 -13.15 6.29
N GLU A 96 -4.98 -12.72 6.23
CA GLU A 96 -5.36 -11.34 5.92
C GLU A 96 -4.83 -10.35 6.97
N SER A 97 -4.89 -10.70 8.26
CA SER A 97 -4.34 -9.88 9.35
C SER A 97 -2.83 -9.68 9.19
N LYS A 98 -2.10 -10.76 8.86
CA LYS A 98 -0.66 -10.71 8.62
C LYS A 98 -0.29 -9.86 7.41
N GLU A 99 -1.07 -9.95 6.33
CA GLU A 99 -0.89 -9.07 5.18
C GLU A 99 -1.14 -7.60 5.54
N ALA A 100 -2.16 -7.31 6.34
CA ALA A 100 -2.46 -5.96 6.82
C ALA A 100 -1.30 -5.40 7.66
N GLU A 101 -0.69 -6.21 8.52
CA GLU A 101 0.48 -5.83 9.32
C GLU A 101 1.70 -5.49 8.46
N TRP A 102 1.96 -6.29 7.41
CA TRP A 102 3.02 -5.95 6.47
C TRP A 102 2.78 -4.58 5.87
N ILE A 103 1.60 -4.32 5.34
CA ILE A 103 1.26 -3.02 4.73
C ILE A 103 1.38 -1.89 5.76
N ALA A 104 0.93 -2.10 7.00
CA ALA A 104 1.03 -1.13 8.07
C ALA A 104 2.48 -0.71 8.35
N SER A 105 3.45 -1.63 8.23
CA SER A 105 4.89 -1.32 8.42
C SER A 105 5.47 -0.34 7.38
N LEU A 106 4.79 -0.12 6.25
CA LEU A 106 5.20 0.83 5.22
C LEU A 106 4.45 2.17 5.32
N LEU A 107 3.42 2.27 6.15
CA LEU A 107 2.69 3.52 6.35
C LEU A 107 3.48 4.46 7.28
N PRO A 108 3.56 5.76 6.97
CA PRO A 108 4.18 6.77 7.82
C PRO A 108 3.34 7.09 9.06
#